data_AF-A0A378AQK1-F1
#
_entry.id   AF-A0A378AQK1-F1
#
_cell.length_a   1.000
_cell.length_b   1.000
_cell.length_c   1.000
_cell.angle_alpha   90.00
_cell.angle_beta   90.00
_cell.angle_gamma   90.00
#
_symmetry.space_group_name_H-M   'P 1'
#
loop_
_entity.id
_entity.type
_entity.pdbx_description
1 polymer ?
#
loop_
_entity_poly.entity_id
_entity_poly.type
_entity_poly.pdbx_seq_one_letter_code
_entity_poly.pdbx_strand_id
1 'polypeptide(L)'
;MQLNSETGVNEALDKLLTQLESMSASDGLTGTPTGFSELDAMTCGLQPGDLALLAARPSMGKTSLAMAACTAAVSAKPDDHVFVFSLEMPSEQLMMRLLAMEGRVELSRLRSGNMDDEDWARVSEATGRIIEWKKPSDH
;
A
#
# COMPACT_ATOMS: atom_id res chain seq x y z
N MET A 1 12.29 -11.07 22.54
CA MET A 1 13.05 -10.25 21.57
C MET A 1 14.49 -10.75 21.58
N GLN A 2 14.75 -11.86 20.89
CA GLN A 2 16.11 -12.41 20.74
C GLN A 2 16.72 -11.73 19.53
N LEU A 3 17.60 -10.76 19.79
CA LEU A 3 18.46 -10.16 18.78
C LEU A 3 19.71 -11.03 18.67
N ASN A 4 19.99 -11.47 17.45
CA ASN A 4 21.20 -12.13 16.96
C ASN A 4 21.38 -13.61 17.33
N SER A 5 20.73 -14.50 16.56
CA SER A 5 21.30 -15.84 16.34
C SER A 5 22.49 -15.69 15.41
N GLU A 6 23.70 -16.04 15.86
CA GLU A 6 24.87 -16.21 15.00
C GLU A 6 24.50 -17.19 13.88
N THR A 7 24.27 -16.66 12.68
CA THR A 7 23.91 -17.48 11.52
C THR A 7 25.21 -17.84 10.83
N GLY A 8 25.50 -19.13 10.70
CA GLY A 8 26.68 -19.59 9.97
C GLY A 8 26.60 -19.14 8.50
N VAL A 9 27.73 -18.78 7.90
CA VAL A 9 27.80 -18.31 6.50
C VAL A 9 27.10 -19.29 5.54
N ASN A 10 27.23 -20.60 5.77
CA ASN A 10 26.57 -21.62 4.97
C ASN A 10 25.04 -21.56 5.08
N GLU A 11 24.50 -21.36 6.29
CA GLU A 11 23.06 -21.25 6.49
C GLU A 11 22.49 -19.97 5.86
N ALA A 12 23.25 -18.87 5.89
CA ALA A 12 22.88 -17.64 5.20
C ALA A 12 22.89 -17.82 3.67
N LEU A 13 23.89 -18.54 3.14
CA LEU A 13 23.97 -18.87 1.71
C LEU A 13 22.81 -19.78 1.28
N ASP A 14 22.46 -20.81 2.06
CA ASP A 14 21.34 -21.70 1.75
C ASP A 14 20.00 -20.94 1.74
N LYS A 15 19.79 -20.05 2.72
CA LYS A 15 18.62 -19.15 2.74
C LYS A 15 18.57 -18.26 1.51
N LEU A 16 19.69 -17.66 1.12
CA LEU A 16 19.78 -16.79 -0.04
C LEU A 16 19.53 -17.53 -1.35
N LEU A 17 20.08 -18.74 -1.53
CA LEU A 17 19.85 -19.56 -2.72
C LEU A 17 18.37 -19.97 -2.84
N THR A 18 17.76 -20.42 -1.75
CA THR A 18 16.33 -20.73 -1.70
C THR A 18 15.49 -19.49 -2.06
N GLN A 19 15.89 -18.32 -1.57
CA GLN A 19 15.21 -17.07 -1.88
C GLN A 19 15.34 -16.74 -3.38
N LEU A 20 16.54 -16.80 -3.96
CA LEU A 20 16.76 -16.55 -5.40
C LEU A 20 15.95 -17.48 -6.30
N GLU A 21 15.83 -18.76 -5.94
CA GLU A 21 14.98 -19.71 -6.66
C GLU A 21 13.50 -19.27 -6.63
N SER A 22 13.00 -18.85 -5.46
CA SER A 22 11.63 -18.36 -5.33
C SER A 22 11.36 -17.06 -6.11
N MET A 23 12.35 -16.16 -6.22
CA MET A 23 12.27 -14.90 -6.97
C MET A 23 12.18 -15.14 -8.49
N SER A 24 12.85 -16.18 -8.97
CA SER A 24 12.80 -16.55 -10.40
C SER A 24 11.41 -17.03 -10.84
N ALA A 25 10.59 -17.51 -9.91
CA ALA A 25 9.24 -17.97 -10.17
C ALA A 25 8.17 -16.86 -10.10
N SER A 26 8.47 -15.71 -9.46
CA SER A 26 7.52 -14.62 -9.19
C SER A 26 7.63 -13.43 -10.14
N ASP A 27 8.17 -13.64 -11.34
CA ASP A 27 8.38 -12.61 -12.37
C ASP A 27 9.20 -11.39 -11.87
N GLY A 28 10.07 -11.64 -10.88
CA GLY A 28 10.95 -10.63 -10.29
C GLY A 28 10.31 -9.69 -9.27
N LEU A 29 9.01 -9.80 -8.98
CA LEU A 29 8.39 -9.04 -7.89
C LEU A 29 8.54 -9.81 -6.57
N THR A 30 9.38 -9.30 -5.69
CA THR A 30 9.77 -9.99 -4.44
C THR A 30 9.25 -9.28 -3.20
N GLY A 31 9.04 -7.97 -3.30
CA GLY A 31 8.54 -7.11 -2.24
C GLY A 31 7.03 -6.86 -2.33
N THR A 32 6.56 -5.91 -1.53
CA THR A 32 5.18 -5.44 -1.61
C THR A 32 5.03 -4.47 -2.77
N PRO A 33 4.09 -4.68 -3.72
CA PRO A 33 3.95 -3.81 -4.88
C PRO A 33 3.52 -2.40 -4.49
N THR A 34 4.07 -1.44 -5.22
CA THR A 34 3.72 -0.01 -5.10
C THR A 34 2.49 0.35 -5.94
N GLY A 35 2.08 -0.53 -6.87
CA GLY A 35 0.98 -0.27 -7.81
C GLY A 35 1.41 0.52 -9.03
N PHE A 36 2.70 0.82 -9.18
CA PHE A 36 3.29 1.47 -10.35
C PHE A 36 4.25 0.51 -11.02
N SER A 37 3.86 -0.06 -12.16
CA SER A 37 4.62 -1.13 -12.82
C SER A 37 6.08 -0.76 -13.11
N GLU A 38 6.36 0.48 -13.52
CA GLU A 38 7.73 0.95 -13.74
C GLU A 38 8.54 1.01 -12.44
N LEU A 39 7.93 1.49 -11.36
CA LEU A 39 8.59 1.55 -10.05
C LEU A 39 8.82 0.16 -9.47
N ASP A 40 7.84 -0.74 -9.64
CA ASP A 40 7.93 -2.13 -9.21
C ASP A 40 8.99 -2.89 -10.01
N ALA A 41 9.14 -2.62 -11.32
CA ALA A 41 10.22 -3.18 -12.13
C ALA A 41 11.61 -2.67 -11.70
N MET A 42 11.71 -1.42 -11.23
CA MET A 42 12.97 -0.85 -10.75
C MET A 42 13.35 -1.27 -9.34
N THR A 43 12.36 -1.58 -8.49
CA THR A 43 12.55 -1.84 -7.06
C THR A 43 12.32 -3.29 -6.66
N CYS A 44 11.77 -4.11 -7.56
CA CYS A 44 11.21 -5.43 -7.26
C CYS A 44 10.11 -5.38 -6.18
N GLY A 45 9.43 -4.22 -6.04
CA GLY A 45 8.54 -3.91 -4.92
C GLY A 45 9.27 -3.46 -3.65
N LEU A 46 8.52 -3.01 -2.65
CA LEU A 46 9.06 -2.57 -1.36
C LEU A 46 9.53 -3.78 -0.54
N GLN A 47 10.84 -3.89 -0.29
CA GLN A 47 11.42 -5.04 0.39
C GLN A 47 11.22 -4.97 1.91
N PRO A 48 10.99 -6.12 2.58
CA PRO A 48 10.99 -6.19 4.04
C PRO A 48 12.34 -5.75 4.62
N GLY A 49 12.30 -4.83 5.59
CA GLY A 49 13.50 -4.30 6.26
C GLY A 49 14.04 -2.99 5.69
N ASP A 50 13.58 -2.57 4.51
CA ASP A 50 14.02 -1.32 3.89
C ASP A 50 13.26 -0.09 4.41
N LEU A 51 13.97 1.04 4.47
CA LEU A 51 13.38 2.35 4.68
C LEU A 51 13.26 3.09 3.35
N ALA A 52 12.06 3.09 2.76
CA ALA A 52 11.77 3.85 1.55
C ALA A 52 11.39 5.31 1.87
N LEU A 53 12.17 6.28 1.38
CA LEU A 53 11.91 7.70 1.59
C LEU A 53 11.25 8.34 0.36
N LEU A 54 9.97 8.67 0.47
CA LEU A 54 9.28 9.50 -0.52
C LEU A 54 9.44 10.98 -0.16
N ALA A 55 10.30 11.72 -0.87
CA ALA A 55 10.49 13.16 -0.68
C ALA A 55 9.93 13.94 -1.87
N ALA A 56 9.16 15.00 -1.60
CA ALA A 56 8.66 15.90 -2.62
C ALA A 56 8.40 17.30 -2.04
N ARG A 57 8.32 18.31 -2.92
CA ARG A 57 7.90 19.67 -2.54
C ARG A 57 6.39 19.67 -2.17
N PRO A 58 5.92 20.65 -1.37
CA PRO A 58 4.49 20.84 -1.16
C PRO A 58 3.73 20.90 -2.49
N SER A 59 2.51 20.36 -2.48
CA SER A 59 1.62 20.28 -3.66
C SER A 59 2.06 19.35 -4.80
N MET A 60 3.17 18.60 -4.67
CA MET A 60 3.61 17.61 -5.67
C MET A 60 2.92 16.24 -5.53
N GLY A 61 1.85 16.13 -4.73
CA GLY A 61 1.07 14.90 -4.63
C GLY A 61 1.68 13.79 -3.76
N LYS A 62 2.67 14.09 -2.90
CA LYS A 62 3.32 13.10 -2.02
C LYS A 62 2.33 12.23 -1.23
N THR A 63 1.29 12.84 -0.66
CA THR A 63 0.28 12.08 0.11
C THR A 63 -0.55 11.18 -0.80
N SER A 64 -0.98 11.66 -1.97
CA SER A 64 -1.76 10.85 -2.91
C SER A 64 -0.95 9.66 -3.42
N LEU A 65 0.33 9.87 -3.73
CA LEU A 65 1.23 8.80 -4.15
C LEU A 65 1.43 7.76 -3.04
N ALA A 66 1.64 8.20 -1.79
CA ALA A 66 1.75 7.30 -0.65
C ALA A 66 0.47 6.49 -0.43
N MET A 67 -0.71 7.13 -0.53
CA MET A 67 -2.00 6.44 -0.38
C MET A 67 -2.25 5.44 -1.52
N ALA A 68 -1.80 5.74 -2.75
CA ALA A 68 -1.90 4.82 -3.88
C ALA A 68 -1.08 3.55 -3.63
N ALA A 69 0.17 3.72 -3.17
CA ALA A 69 1.02 2.60 -2.80
C ALA A 69 0.43 1.77 -1.64
N CYS A 70 -0.16 2.43 -0.64
CA CYS A 70 -0.87 1.73 0.45
C CYS A 70 -2.05 0.90 -0.08
N THR A 71 -2.84 1.46 -1.00
CA THR A 71 -4.00 0.79 -1.60
C THR A 71 -3.58 -0.42 -2.44
N ALA A 72 -2.51 -0.27 -3.22
CA ALA A 72 -1.93 -1.36 -4.00
C ALA A 72 -1.38 -2.48 -3.10
N ALA A 73 -0.73 -2.13 -1.99
CA ALA A 73 -0.23 -3.08 -1.01
C ALA A 73 -1.36 -3.92 -0.38
N VAL A 74 -2.44 -3.27 0.09
CA VAL A 74 -3.61 -3.96 0.64
C VAL A 74 -4.28 -4.86 -0.39
N SER A 75 -4.38 -4.40 -1.64
CA SER A 75 -4.99 -5.17 -2.73
C SER A 75 -4.17 -6.40 -3.13
N ALA A 76 -2.84 -6.29 -3.10
CA ALA A 76 -1.95 -7.38 -3.49
C ALA A 76 -1.75 -8.43 -2.39
N LYS A 77 -1.85 -8.02 -1.11
CA LYS A 77 -1.70 -8.90 0.05
C LYS A 77 -2.87 -8.69 1.01
N PRO A 78 -4.05 -9.26 0.74
CA PRO A 78 -5.25 -9.05 1.55
C PRO A 78 -5.12 -9.51 3.01
N ASP A 79 -4.22 -10.45 3.28
CA ASP A 79 -3.93 -10.97 4.63
C ASP A 79 -2.99 -10.07 5.44
N ASP A 80 -2.30 -9.13 4.80
CA ASP A 80 -1.35 -8.20 5.42
C ASP A 80 -2.04 -6.89 5.86
N HIS A 81 -1.34 -6.12 6.70
CA HIS A 81 -1.83 -4.86 7.24
C HIS A 81 -0.95 -3.68 6.85
N VAL A 82 -1.57 -2.58 6.43
CA VAL A 82 -0.91 -1.30 6.17
C VAL A 82 -1.26 -0.30 7.25
N PHE A 83 -0.25 0.22 7.94
CA PHE A 83 -0.39 1.27 8.94
C PHE A 83 -0.02 2.62 8.36
N VAL A 84 -0.93 3.59 8.44
CA VAL A 84 -0.70 4.97 7.99
C VAL A 84 -0.67 5.90 9.19
N PHE A 85 0.50 6.50 9.44
CA PHE A 85 0.67 7.53 10.46
C PHE A 85 0.67 8.91 9.79
N SER A 86 -0.34 9.71 10.11
CA SER A 86 -0.49 11.07 9.60
C SER A 86 -0.21 12.09 10.69
N LEU A 87 0.78 12.95 10.47
CA LEU A 87 1.16 14.01 11.42
C LEU A 87 0.65 15.39 11.01
N GLU A 88 0.29 15.56 9.73
CA GLU A 88 -0.14 16.85 9.17
C GLU A 88 -1.65 16.89 8.94
N MET A 89 -2.23 15.76 8.52
CA MET A 89 -3.61 15.70 8.06
C MET A 89 -4.48 14.84 8.96
N PRO A 90 -5.70 15.29 9.30
CA PRO A 90 -6.69 14.46 9.99
C PRO A 90 -7.02 13.19 9.20
N SER A 91 -7.38 12.12 9.92
CA SER A 91 -7.74 10.83 9.31
C SER A 91 -8.91 10.94 8.34
N GLU A 92 -9.89 11.81 8.61
CA GLU A 92 -11.05 12.04 7.76
C GLU A 92 -10.64 12.59 6.38
N GLN A 93 -9.63 13.47 6.34
CA GLN A 93 -9.14 14.01 5.07
C GLN A 93 -8.37 12.97 4.25
N LEU A 94 -7.65 12.06 4.91
CA LEU A 94 -7.03 10.94 4.22
C LEU A 94 -8.07 9.95 3.71
N MET A 95 -9.10 9.65 4.50
CA MET A 95 -10.19 8.76 4.12
C MET A 95 -10.97 9.32 2.92
N MET A 96 -11.25 10.62 2.90
CA MET A 96 -11.89 11.27 1.75
C MET A 96 -11.07 11.13 0.47
N ARG A 97 -9.73 11.23 0.56
CA ARG A 97 -8.84 10.99 -0.59
C ARG A 97 -8.82 9.53 -1.00
N LEU A 98 -8.79 8.61 -0.05
CA LEU A 98 -8.86 7.17 -0.32
C LEU A 98 -10.15 6.80 -1.04
N LEU A 99 -11.30 7.28 -0.56
CA LEU A 99 -12.60 7.09 -1.21
C LEU A 99 -12.65 7.70 -2.61
N ALA A 100 -12.10 8.91 -2.79
CA ALA A 100 -11.99 9.53 -4.11
C ALA A 100 -11.20 8.66 -5.10
N MET A 101 -10.08 8.11 -4.64
CA MET A 101 -9.21 7.24 -5.44
C MET A 101 -9.89 5.91 -5.77
N GLU A 102 -10.48 5.26 -4.77
CA GLU A 102 -11.09 3.93 -4.89
C GLU A 102 -12.42 3.96 -5.65
N GLY A 103 -13.22 5.01 -5.45
CA GLY A 103 -14.49 5.22 -6.16
C GLY A 103 -14.33 5.92 -7.52
N ARG A 104 -13.12 6.41 -7.85
CA ARG A 104 -12.87 7.24 -9.03
C ARG A 104 -13.82 8.43 -9.13
N VAL A 105 -14.06 9.09 -8.01
CA VAL A 105 -14.89 10.30 -7.89
C VAL A 105 -13.99 11.49 -7.61
N GLU A 106 -14.29 12.63 -8.24
CA GLU A 106 -13.51 13.86 -8.03
C GLU A 106 -13.53 14.28 -6.55
N LEU A 107 -12.33 14.53 -6.00
CA LEU A 107 -12.19 14.94 -4.59
C LEU A 107 -12.92 16.26 -4.29
N SER A 108 -13.04 17.16 -5.26
CA SER A 108 -13.78 18.42 -5.14
C SER A 108 -15.27 18.18 -4.90
N ARG A 109 -15.88 17.20 -5.59
CA ARG A 109 -17.29 16.82 -5.44
C ARG A 109 -17.55 16.18 -4.09
N LEU A 110 -16.67 15.28 -3.66
CA LEU A 110 -16.71 14.69 -2.31
C LEU A 110 -16.62 15.77 -1.22
N ARG A 111 -15.77 16.79 -1.43
CA ARG A 111 -15.59 17.89 -0.48
C ARG A 111 -16.78 18.85 -0.44
N SER A 112 -17.37 19.15 -1.60
CA SER A 112 -18.50 20.08 -1.71
C SER A 112 -19.85 19.42 -1.41
N GLY A 113 -19.92 18.09 -1.45
CA GLY A 113 -21.17 17.33 -1.39
C GLY A 113 -22.00 17.38 -2.68
N ASN A 114 -21.50 18.03 -3.73
CA ASN A 114 -22.18 18.14 -5.02
C ASN A 114 -21.92 16.87 -5.86
N MET A 115 -22.54 15.78 -5.45
CA MET A 115 -22.45 14.46 -6.06
C MET A 115 -23.78 14.09 -6.71
N ASP A 116 -23.72 13.59 -7.93
CA ASP A 116 -24.87 13.01 -8.62
C ASP A 116 -25.11 11.55 -8.16
N ASP A 117 -26.19 10.94 -8.63
CA ASP A 117 -26.55 9.57 -8.24
C ASP A 117 -25.47 8.54 -8.63
N GLU A 118 -24.72 8.78 -9.71
CA GLU A 118 -23.62 7.91 -10.16
C GLU A 118 -22.41 8.03 -9.23
N ASP A 119 -22.04 9.26 -8.84
CA ASP A 119 -21.01 9.52 -7.84
C ASP A 119 -21.36 8.84 -6.51
N TRP A 120 -22.60 8.97 -6.04
CA TRP A 120 -23.06 8.30 -4.81
C TRP A 120 -22.98 6.77 -4.90
N ALA A 121 -23.36 6.19 -6.05
CA ALA A 121 -23.24 4.75 -6.27
C ALA A 121 -21.77 4.28 -6.20
N ARG A 122 -20.85 5.00 -6.86
CA ARG A 122 -19.41 4.72 -6.84
C ARG A 122 -18.80 4.83 -5.45
N VAL A 123 -19.19 5.87 -4.69
CA VAL A 123 -18.74 6.06 -3.29
C VAL A 123 -19.22 4.93 -2.40
N SER A 124 -20.47 4.50 -2.56
CA SER A 124 -21.02 3.38 -1.79
C SER A 124 -20.29 2.08 -2.10
N GLU A 125 -20.00 1.81 -3.37
CA GLU A 125 -19.27 0.61 -3.81
C GLU A 125 -17.83 0.60 -3.26
N ALA A 126 -17.13 1.73 -3.35
CA ALA A 126 -15.79 1.90 -2.79
C ALA A 126 -15.76 1.74 -1.27
N THR A 127 -16.78 2.27 -0.58
CA THR A 127 -16.92 2.11 0.87
C THR A 127 -17.06 0.63 1.24
N GLY A 128 -17.84 -0.14 0.48
CA GLY A 128 -17.95 -1.59 0.65
C GLY A 128 -16.59 -2.29 0.60
N ARG A 129 -15.80 -2.03 -0.45
CA ARG A 129 -14.45 -2.61 -0.61
C ARG A 129 -13.51 -2.23 0.53
N ILE A 130 -13.51 -0.95 0.95
CA ILE A 130 -12.63 -0.47 2.02
C ILE A 130 -13.00 -1.11 3.37
N ILE A 131 -14.29 -1.37 3.63
CA ILE A 131 -14.73 -2.04 4.85
C ILE A 131 -14.23 -3.50 4.88
N GLU A 132 -14.17 -4.18 3.73
CA GLU A 132 -13.65 -5.54 3.63
C GLU A 132 -12.14 -5.63 3.92
N TRP A 133 -11.39 -4.54 3.76
CA TRP A 133 -9.98 -4.48 4.18
C TRP A 133 -9.81 -4.58 5.70
N LYS A 134 -10.90 -4.45 6.47
CA LYS A 134 -10.90 -4.73 7.90
C LYS A 134 -10.99 -6.24 8.12
N LYS A 135 -9.92 -6.85 8.64
CA LYS A 135 -9.97 -8.23 9.14
C LYS A 135 -11.01 -8.34 10.27
N PRO A 136 -11.81 -9.42 10.33
CA PRO A 136 -12.58 -9.73 11.53
C PRO A 136 -11.62 -9.86 12.70
N SER A 137 -11.87 -9.08 13.76
CA SER A 137 -11.16 -9.18 15.02
C SER A 137 -11.44 -10.54 15.65
N ASP A 138 -10.59 -11.53 15.39
CA ASP A 138 -10.36 -12.59 16.36
C ASP A 138 -9.26 -12.09 17.31
N HIS A 139 -9.61 -12.07 18.60
CA HIS A 139 -8.97 -11.54 19.81
C HIS A 139 -9.39 -10.11 20.18
#